data_AF-A0A1G0ZM30-F1
#
_entry.id   AF-A0A1G0ZM30-F1
#
_cell.length_a   1.000
_cell.length_b   1.000
_cell.length_c   1.000
_cell.angle_alpha   90.00
_cell.angle_beta   90.00
_cell.angle_gamma   90.00
#
_symmetry.space_group_name_H-M   'P 1'
#
loop_
_entity.id
_entity.type
_entity.pdbx_description
1 polymer ?
#
loop_
_entity_poly.entity_id
_entity_poly.type
_entity_poly.pdbx_seq_one_letter_code
_entity_poly.pdbx_strand_id
1 'polypeptide(L)' 'MDETMDASEVAAMPDWDLEEWEHALTIRVGTAYACRQCGNLIMVTRGGVGVLDLVCCGKPMQPVCTDSGKATST' A
#
# COMPACT_ATOMS: atom_id res chain seq x y z
N MET A 1 2.08 -45.81 20.42
CA MET A 1 1.46 -44.63 19.80
C MET A 1 2.54 -43.59 19.79
N ASP A 2 3.35 -43.62 18.73
CA ASP A 2 4.41 -42.64 18.50
C ASP A 2 3.79 -41.59 17.58
N GLU A 3 3.35 -40.47 18.15
CA GLU A 3 2.94 -39.29 17.40
C GLU A 3 4.09 -38.28 17.49
N THR A 4 5.15 -38.55 16.73
CA THR A 4 6.13 -37.54 16.37
C THR A 4 5.74 -36.98 15.01
N MET A 5 4.79 -36.05 15.02
CA MET A 5 4.49 -35.25 13.83
C MET A 5 5.68 -34.31 13.62
N ASP A 6 6.51 -34.66 12.65
CA ASP A 6 7.77 -33.99 12.33
C ASP A 6 7.50 -32.57 11.80
N ALA A 7 8.02 -31.57 12.52
CA ALA A 7 7.82 -30.15 12.22
C ALA A 7 8.58 -29.67 10.96
N SER A 8 9.26 -30.56 10.21
CA SER A 8 9.97 -30.17 8.99
C SER A 8 9.07 -30.01 7.76
N GLU A 9 7.79 -30.39 7.86
CA GLU A 9 6.82 -30.26 6.74
C GLU A 9 6.09 -28.91 6.69
N VAL A 10 6.41 -27.94 7.57
CA VAL A 10 6.19 -26.51 7.26
C VAL A 10 7.30 -26.02 6.32
N ALA A 11 7.41 -26.69 5.19
CA ALA A 11 8.37 -26.36 4.16
C ALA A 11 8.01 -25.00 3.53
N ALA A 12 8.82 -24.01 3.87
CA ALA A 12 9.26 -22.92 3.00
C ALA A 12 8.17 -22.01 2.40
N MET A 13 7.34 -21.40 3.25
CA MET A 13 6.94 -20.03 2.92
C MET A 13 8.06 -19.11 3.41
N PRO A 14 8.67 -18.28 2.55
CA PRO A 14 9.66 -17.31 3.00
C PRO A 14 9.08 -16.49 4.15
N ASP A 15 9.85 -16.34 5.22
CA ASP A 15 9.48 -15.53 6.39
C ASP A 15 9.64 -14.07 5.99
N TRP A 16 8.65 -13.53 5.30
CA TRP A 16 8.68 -12.17 4.80
C TRP A 16 8.48 -11.22 5.97
N ASP A 17 9.45 -10.35 6.19
CA ASP A 17 9.34 -9.27 7.16
C ASP A 17 8.28 -8.25 6.71
N LEU A 18 7.62 -7.60 7.67
CA LEU A 18 6.53 -6.64 7.40
C LEU A 18 6.95 -5.53 6.42
N GLU A 19 8.21 -5.09 6.50
CA GLU A 19 8.80 -4.06 5.65
C GLU A 19 8.96 -4.52 4.19
N GLU A 20 9.31 -5.80 3.98
CA GLU A 20 9.39 -6.41 2.64
C GLU A 20 8.00 -6.56 2.01
N TRP A 21 7.02 -6.95 2.81
CA TRP A 21 5.61 -6.94 2.38
C TRP A 21 5.17 -5.56 1.94
N GLU A 22 5.47 -4.51 2.72
CA GLU A 22 5.10 -3.13 2.42
C GLU A 22 5.79 -2.60 1.15
N HIS A 23 7.05 -2.97 0.91
CA HIS A 23 7.79 -2.60 -0.30
C HIS A 23 7.25 -3.26 -1.57
N ALA A 24 6.70 -4.47 -1.46
CA ALA A 24 6.08 -5.17 -2.58
C ALA A 24 4.71 -4.59 -2.98
N LEU A 25 4.11 -3.73 -2.14
CA LEU A 25 2.81 -3.15 -2.42
C LEU A 25 2.91 -2.07 -3.49
N THR A 26 2.15 -2.24 -4.57
CA THR A 26 1.94 -1.21 -5.58
C THR A 26 0.96 -0.14 -5.10
N ILE A 27 0.16 -0.44 -4.08
CA ILE A 27 -0.76 0.49 -3.41
C ILE A 27 -0.20 0.82 -2.02
N ARG A 28 0.22 2.07 -1.81
CA ARG A 28 0.91 2.49 -0.58
C ARG A 28 -0.04 3.16 0.41
N VAL A 29 -0.02 2.68 1.66
CA VAL A 29 -0.70 3.31 2.80
C VAL A 29 -0.29 4.77 2.93
N GLY A 30 -1.23 5.64 3.30
CA GLY A 30 -1.00 7.07 3.50
C GLY A 30 -1.05 7.90 2.22
N THR A 31 -1.02 7.28 1.04
CA THR A 31 -1.21 8.00 -0.22
C THR A 31 -2.62 8.59 -0.28
N ALA A 32 -2.73 9.90 -0.46
CA ALA A 32 -4.00 10.59 -0.59
C ALA A 32 -4.28 10.93 -2.06
N TYR A 33 -5.56 10.91 -2.46
CA TYR A 33 -6.03 11.26 -3.79
C TYR A 33 -7.15 12.29 -3.71
N ALA A 34 -7.14 13.22 -4.66
CA ALA A 34 -8.12 14.30 -4.75
C ALA A 34 -8.85 14.27 -6.10
N CYS A 35 -10.18 14.49 -6.05
CA CYS A 35 -10.96 14.83 -7.22
C CYS A 35 -10.88 16.34 -7.46
N ARG A 36 -10.24 16.75 -8.55
CA ARG A 36 -10.10 18.17 -8.91
C ARG A 36 -11.40 18.83 -9.39
N GLN A 37 -12.48 18.07 -9.56
CA GLN A 37 -13.77 18.57 -10.03
C GLN A 37 -14.73 18.89 -8.89
N CYS A 38 -14.90 17.99 -7.92
CA CYS A 38 -15.82 18.19 -6.79
C CYS A 38 -15.13 18.41 -5.44
N GLY A 39 -13.81 18.27 -5.37
CA GLY A 39 -13.03 18.44 -4.14
C GLY A 39 -13.02 17.22 -3.21
N ASN A 40 -13.58 16.08 -3.62
CA ASN A 40 -13.56 14.87 -2.79
C ASN A 40 -12.13 14.39 -2.54
N LEU A 41 -11.87 13.92 -1.31
CA LEU A 41 -10.56 13.48 -0.83
C LEU A 41 -10.68 12.08 -0.24
N ILE A 42 -9.73 11.21 -0.60
CA ILE A 42 -9.60 9.88 -0.03
C ILE A 42 -8.15 9.58 0.31
N MET A 43 -7.93 8.70 1.28
CA MET A 43 -6.61 8.27 1.73
C MET A 43 -6.58 6.76 1.81
N VAL A 44 -5.49 6.16 1.31
CA VAL A 44 -5.26 4.72 1.42
C VAL A 44 -4.94 4.38 2.88
N THR A 45 -5.82 3.63 3.55
CA THR A 45 -5.62 3.20 4.95
C THR A 45 -5.03 1.79 5.07
N ARG A 46 -5.06 1.02 3.97
CA ARG A 46 -4.44 -0.31 3.84
C ARG A 46 -3.85 -0.45 2.45
N GLY A 47 -2.60 -0.90 2.38
CA GLY A 47 -1.90 -1.12 1.13
C GLY A 47 -2.24 -2.48 0.53
N GLY A 48 -1.75 -2.74 -0.67
CA GLY A 48 -2.04 -3.95 -1.41
C GLY A 48 -1.21 -4.07 -2.70
N VAL A 49 -1.26 -5.25 -3.32
CA VAL A 49 -0.72 -5.49 -4.65
C VAL A 49 -1.86 -5.37 -5.67
N GLY A 50 -1.62 -4.68 -6.78
CA GLY A 50 -2.60 -4.43 -7.84
C GLY A 50 -2.63 -2.99 -8.34
N VAL A 51 -3.57 -2.70 -9.22
CA VAL A 51 -3.79 -1.34 -9.77
C VAL A 51 -4.91 -0.67 -8.99
N LEU A 52 -4.62 0.49 -8.41
CA LEU A 52 -5.63 1.34 -7.77
C LEU A 52 -6.17 2.33 -8.81
N ASP A 53 -7.34 2.03 -9.39
CA ASP A 53 -8.04 2.91 -10.33
C ASP A 53 -9.18 3.65 -9.62
N LEU A 54 -8.89 4.87 -9.16
CA LEU A 54 -9.84 5.71 -8.44
C LEU A 54 -10.50 6.70 -9.40
N VAL A 55 -11.80 6.55 -9.61
CA VAL A 55 -12.58 7.41 -10.50
C VAL A 55 -13.60 8.22 -9.70
N CYS A 56 -13.63 9.54 -9.91
CA CYS A 56 -14.62 10.44 -9.34
C CYS A 56 -15.03 11.48 -10.40
N CYS A 57 -16.32 11.82 -10.48
CA CYS A 57 -16.86 12.69 -11.52
C CYS A 57 -16.53 12.23 -12.97
N GLY A 58 -16.38 10.91 -13.17
CA GLY A 58 -16.04 10.32 -14.47
C GLY A 58 -14.58 10.52 -14.93
N LYS A 59 -13.69 10.95 -14.04
CA LYS A 59 -12.25 11.14 -14.32
C LYS A 59 -11.38 10.45 -13.25
N PRO A 60 -10.17 10.01 -13.61
CA PRO A 60 -9.24 9.47 -12.64
C PRO A 60 -8.85 10.55 -11.61
N MET A 61 -8.84 10.17 -10.34
CA MET A 61 -8.40 11.02 -9.24
C MET A 61 -6.88 11.19 -9.26
N GLN A 62 -6.39 12.33 -8.77
CA GLN A 62 -4.96 12.64 -8.77
C GLN A 62 -4.36 12.46 -7.39
N PRO A 63 -3.14 11.89 -7.27
CA PRO A 63 -2.45 11.84 -6.00
C PRO A 63 -2.17 13.26 -5.49
N VAL A 64 -2.28 13.43 -4.18
CA VAL A 64 -1.86 14.65 -3.48
C VAL A 64 -0.39 14.46 -3.15
N CYS A 65 0.51 15.20 -3.82
CA CYS A 65 1.92 15.19 -3.44
C CYS A 65 2.03 15.71 -2.00
N THR A 66 2.37 14.84 -1.06
CA THR A 66 2.88 15.27 0.23
C THR A 66 4.33 15.62 0.01
N ASP A 67 4.65 16.91 0.05
CA ASP A 67 6.01 17.42 -0.06
C ASP A 67 6.81 16.97 1.18
N SER A 68 7.28 15.73 1.19
CA SER A 68 8.18 15.17 2.21
C SER A 68 9.63 15.60 1.94
N GLY A 69 9.83 16.81 1.43
CA GLY A 69 11.10 17.32 0.97
C GLY A 69 11.24 18.77 1.36
N LYS A 70 11.38 19.03 2.66
CA LYS A 70 11.77 20.31 3.29
C LYS A 70 12.47 21.25 2.29
N ALA A 71 11.70 22.10 1.62
CA ALA A 71 12.22 23.21 0.84
C ALA A 71 12.74 24.27 1.84
N THR A 72 13.95 24.04 2.34
CA THR A 72 14.70 25.06 3.07
C THR A 72 15.28 25.98 2.01
N SER A 73 14.52 27.00 1.61
CA SER A 73 15.03 28.18 0.90
C SER A 73 14.90 29.35 1.85
N THR A 74 16.01 29.75 2.46
CA THR A 74 16.49 31.13 2.72
C THR A 74 17.73 31.04 3.60
#